data_AF-A0A2P2MF21-F1
#
_entry.id   AF-A0A2P2MF21-F1
#
_cell.length_a   1.000
_cell.length_b   1.000
_cell.length_c   1.000
_cell.angle_alpha   90.00
_cell.angle_beta   90.00
_cell.angle_gamma   90.00
#
_symmetry.space_group_name_H-M   'P 1'
#
loop_
_entity.id
_entity.type
_entity.pdbx_description
1 polymer ?
#
loop_
_entity_poly.entity_id
_entity_poly.type
_entity_poly.pdbx_seq_one_letter_code
_entity_poly.pdbx_strand_id
1 'polypeptide(L)'
;MRLWEVLWTHYLSEHLHLYICVAILKHYRNKIMGEQMDFDMLLKFINELSGHIDLDVVLRDAEALCICAGENGAACIPPGTPPSLPLENENGLLFAQQDDLL
;
A
#
# COMPACT_ATOMS: atom_id res chain seq x y z
N MET A 1 6.63 12.69 -7.84
CA MET A 1 6.12 13.49 -6.72
C MET A 1 4.64 13.23 -6.44
N ARG A 2 3.76 13.18 -7.46
CA ARG A 2 2.31 12.96 -7.33
C ARG A 2 1.85 11.86 -6.34
N LEU A 3 2.51 10.70 -6.32
CA LEU A 3 2.16 9.63 -5.39
C LEU A 3 2.22 10.10 -3.91
N TRP A 4 3.33 10.71 -3.53
CA TRP A 4 3.56 11.18 -2.17
C TRP A 4 2.60 12.31 -1.79
N GLU A 5 2.32 13.22 -2.72
CA GLU A 5 1.36 14.31 -2.53
C GLU A 5 -0.03 13.77 -2.16
N VAL A 6 -0.51 12.73 -2.86
CA VAL A 6 -1.80 12.11 -2.55
C VAL A 6 -1.76 11.39 -1.20
N LEU A 7 -0.73 10.59 -0.95
CA LEU A 7 -0.59 9.80 0.27
C LEU A 7 -0.57 10.67 1.54
N TRP A 8 0.07 11.84 1.48
CA TRP A 8 0.25 12.71 2.64
C TRP A 8 -0.95 13.64 2.90
N THR A 9 -1.93 13.70 2.01
CA THR A 9 -3.16 14.48 2.25
C THR A 9 -4.09 13.82 3.27
N HIS A 10 -3.95 12.51 3.51
CA HIS A 10 -4.87 11.72 4.34
C HIS A 10 -6.35 11.84 3.98
N TYR A 11 -6.66 12.26 2.75
CA TYR A 11 -8.01 12.64 2.36
C TYR A 11 -9.04 11.51 2.50
N LEU A 12 -8.69 10.28 2.11
CA LEU A 12 -9.58 9.11 2.17
C LEU A 12 -9.24 8.14 3.31
N SER A 13 -7.95 7.97 3.60
CA SER A 13 -7.46 7.06 4.62
C SER A 13 -6.04 7.45 5.00
N GLU A 14 -5.70 7.27 6.27
CA GLU A 14 -4.32 7.36 6.75
C GLU A 14 -3.44 6.23 6.20
N HIS A 15 -4.05 5.13 5.77
CA HIS A 15 -3.38 3.92 5.26
C HIS A 15 -3.61 3.70 3.76
N LEU A 16 -3.78 4.78 2.99
CA LEU A 16 -4.05 4.70 1.55
C LEU A 16 -2.98 3.90 0.77
N HIS A 17 -1.74 3.87 1.26
CA HIS A 17 -0.65 3.06 0.70
C HIS A 17 -0.98 1.54 0.65
N LEU A 18 -1.75 1.02 1.59
CA LEU A 18 -2.19 -0.39 1.57
C LEU A 18 -3.14 -0.65 0.39
N TYR A 19 -4.07 0.27 0.13
CA TYR A 19 -4.99 0.17 -1.00
C TYR A 19 -4.26 0.29 -2.34
N ILE A 20 -3.16 1.04 -2.41
CA ILE A 20 -2.28 1.08 -3.58
C ILE A 20 -1.64 -0.28 -3.83
N CYS A 21 -1.09 -0.94 -2.80
CA CYS A 21 -0.56 -2.30 -2.92
C CYS A 21 -1.63 -3.28 -3.43
N VAL A 22 -2.83 -3.21 -2.87
CA VAL A 22 -3.97 -4.05 -3.32
C VAL A 22 -4.36 -3.74 -4.77
N ALA A 23 -4.39 -2.47 -5.18
CA ALA A 23 -4.72 -2.07 -6.55
C ALA A 23 -3.69 -2.61 -7.56
N ILE A 24 -2.40 -2.61 -7.22
CA ILE A 24 -1.34 -3.21 -8.04
C ILE A 24 -1.56 -4.73 -8.15
N LEU A 25 -1.74 -5.42 -7.02
CA LEU A 25 -1.98 -6.87 -7.01
C LEU A 25 -3.26 -7.25 -7.78
N LYS A 26 -4.31 -6.45 -7.68
CA LYS A 26 -5.58 -6.64 -8.38
C LYS A 26 -5.40 -6.59 -9.91
N HIS A 27 -4.60 -5.66 -10.44
CA HIS A 27 -4.34 -5.58 -11.88
C HIS A 27 -3.69 -6.84 -12.45
N TYR A 28 -2.77 -7.43 -11.69
CA TYR A 28 -1.97 -8.57 -12.14
C TYR A 28 -2.46 -9.92 -11.63
N ARG A 29 -3.57 -9.95 -10.87
CA ARG A 29 -4.14 -11.16 -10.27
C ARG A 29 -4.26 -12.33 -11.24
N ASN A 30 -4.79 -12.07 -12.44
CA ASN A 30 -5.03 -13.13 -13.44
C ASN A 30 -3.71 -13.74 -13.93
N LYS A 31 -2.66 -12.93 -14.07
CA LYS A 31 -1.33 -13.40 -14.46
C LYS A 31 -0.69 -14.21 -13.33
N ILE A 32 -0.67 -13.64 -12.12
CA ILE A 32 -0.08 -14.28 -10.93
C ILE A 32 -0.70 -15.66 -10.70
N MET A 33 -2.03 -15.75 -10.71
CA MET A 33 -2.76 -16.99 -10.47
C MET A 33 -2.74 -17.93 -11.67
N GLY A 34 -2.78 -17.40 -12.90
CA GLY A 34 -2.74 -18.18 -14.13
C GLY A 34 -1.40 -18.85 -14.37
N GLU A 35 -0.30 -18.18 -14.00
CA GLU A 35 1.06 -18.72 -14.09
C GLU A 35 1.47 -19.56 -12.86
N GLN A 36 0.62 -19.62 -11.82
CA GLN A 36 0.89 -20.32 -10.56
C GLN A 36 2.26 -19.92 -9.96
N MET A 37 2.51 -18.61 -9.90
CA MET A 37 3.79 -18.09 -9.41
C MET A 37 4.04 -18.53 -7.97
N ASP A 38 5.22 -19.11 -7.72
CA ASP A 38 5.74 -19.30 -6.38
C ASP A 38 6.30 -17.97 -5.82
N PHE A 39 6.81 -18.00 -4.59
CA PHE A 39 7.27 -16.79 -3.91
C PHE A 39 8.38 -16.05 -4.68
N ASP A 40 9.38 -16.78 -5.18
CA ASP A 40 10.53 -16.19 -5.88
C ASP A 40 10.10 -15.60 -7.23
N MET A 41 9.22 -16.29 -7.96
CA MET A 41 8.65 -15.80 -9.21
C MET A 41 7.80 -14.55 -8.98
N LEU A 42 6.96 -14.55 -7.95
CA LEU A 42 6.14 -13.39 -7.60
C LEU A 42 7.02 -12.19 -7.24
N LEU A 43 8.06 -12.39 -6.42
CA LEU A 43 8.98 -11.33 -6.04
C LEU A 43 9.70 -10.75 -7.25
N LYS A 44 10.22 -11.61 -8.14
CA LYS A 44 10.84 -11.19 -9.39
C LYS A 44 9.86 -10.41 -10.27
N PHE A 45 8.64 -10.92 -10.43
CA PHE A 45 7.60 -10.26 -11.21
C PHE A 45 7.26 -8.87 -10.68
N ILE A 46 7.05 -8.72 -9.36
CA ILE A 46 6.78 -7.41 -8.74
C ILE A 46 7.96 -6.46 -8.94
N ASN A 47 9.20 -6.93 -8.82
CA ASN A 47 10.38 -6.11 -9.07
C ASN A 47 10.43 -5.63 -10.54
N GLU A 48 10.11 -6.51 -11.49
CA GLU A 48 10.04 -6.20 -12.92
C GLU A 48 8.93 -5.19 -13.27
N LEU A 49 7.92 -4.99 -12.41
CA LEU A 49 6.92 -3.93 -12.59
C LEU A 49 7.46 -2.54 -12.28
N SER A 50 8.62 -2.42 -11.63
CA SER A 50 9.22 -1.13 -11.30
C SER A 50 9.44 -0.29 -12.55
N GLY A 51 8.93 0.95 -12.54
CA GLY A 51 8.99 1.85 -13.70
C GLY A 51 7.93 1.60 -14.79
N HIS A 52 7.14 0.54 -14.67
CA HIS A 52 6.06 0.18 -15.60
C HIS A 52 4.65 0.37 -15.02
N ILE A 53 4.54 0.81 -13.77
CA ILE A 53 3.25 1.04 -13.10
C ILE A 53 2.66 2.38 -13.56
N ASP A 54 1.47 2.33 -14.14
CA ASP A 54 0.66 3.52 -14.39
C ASP A 54 0.08 4.04 -13.07
N LEU A 55 0.69 5.11 -12.57
CA LEU A 55 0.36 5.69 -11.28
C LEU A 55 -1.09 6.21 -11.22
N ASP A 56 -1.60 6.80 -12.31
CA ASP A 56 -2.91 7.44 -12.30
C ASP A 56 -4.04 6.40 -12.23
N VAL A 57 -3.86 5.29 -12.96
CA VAL A 57 -4.78 4.16 -12.91
C VAL A 57 -4.75 3.50 -11.53
N VAL A 58 -3.56 3.27 -10.98
CA VAL A 58 -3.41 2.65 -9.66
C VAL A 58 -3.99 3.52 -8.55
N LEU A 59 -3.78 4.84 -8.58
CA LEU A 59 -4.36 5.75 -7.59
C LEU A 59 -5.88 5.73 -7.66
N ARG A 60 -6.47 5.88 -8.86
CA ARG A 60 -7.93 5.84 -9.03
C ARG A 60 -8.53 4.53 -8.52
N ASP A 61 -7.89 3.40 -8.82
CA ASP A 61 -8.36 2.09 -8.37
C ASP A 61 -8.20 1.91 -6.86
N ALA A 62 -7.13 2.45 -6.25
CA ALA A 62 -6.92 2.45 -4.81
C ALA A 62 -7.99 3.30 -4.09
N GLU A 63 -8.31 4.48 -4.61
CA GLU A 63 -9.40 5.33 -4.09
C GLU A 63 -10.74 4.60 -4.15
N ALA A 64 -11.06 3.99 -5.30
CA ALA A 64 -12.27 3.20 -5.46
C ALA A 64 -12.32 2.01 -4.50
N LEU A 65 -11.21 1.30 -4.28
CA LEU A 65 -11.13 0.23 -3.31
C LEU A 65 -11.33 0.73 -1.88
N CYS A 66 -10.74 1.86 -1.51
CA CYS A 66 -10.91 2.48 -0.19
C CYS A 66 -12.37 2.86 0.07
N ILE A 67 -13.04 3.48 -0.90
CA ILE A 67 -14.45 3.85 -0.82
C ILE A 67 -15.34 2.60 -0.74
N CYS A 68 -15.10 1.60 -1.58
CA CYS A 68 -15.87 0.36 -1.59
C CYS A 68 -15.71 -0.46 -0.30
N ALA A 69 -14.51 -0.45 0.29
CA ALA A 69 -14.24 -1.20 1.52
C ALA A 69 -14.86 -0.53 2.74
N GLY A 70 -14.92 0.81 2.77
CA GLY A 70 -15.53 1.58 3.85
C GLY A 70 -15.00 1.21 5.23
N GLU A 71 -15.89 1.17 6.22
CA GLU A 71 -15.55 0.84 7.61
C GLU A 71 -15.00 -0.58 7.77
N ASN A 72 -15.45 -1.53 6.95
CA ASN A 72 -14.96 -2.91 6.98
C ASN A 72 -13.49 -2.97 6.53
N GLY A 73 -13.11 -2.17 5.54
CA GLY A 73 -11.72 -2.04 5.11
C GLY A 73 -10.83 -1.50 6.21
N ALA A 74 -11.28 -0.44 6.90
CA ALA A 74 -10.58 0.13 8.04
C ALA A 74 -10.44 -0.87 9.20
N ALA A 75 -11.49 -1.65 9.49
CA ALA A 75 -11.48 -2.67 10.54
C ALA A 75 -10.53 -3.84 10.26
N CYS A 76 -10.15 -4.08 9.00
CA CYS A 76 -9.17 -5.11 8.64
C CYS A 76 -7.72 -4.67 8.83
N ILE A 77 -7.44 -3.38 9.07
CA ILE A 77 -6.09 -2.87 9.25
C ILE A 77 -5.63 -3.21 10.68
N PRO A 78 -4.52 -3.96 10.86
CA PRO A 78 -4.06 -4.31 12.19
C PRO A 78 -3.70 -3.09 13.04
N PRO A 79 -3.94 -3.15 14.37
CA PRO A 79 -3.51 -2.08 15.26
C PRO A 79 -1.97 -1.95 15.22
N GLY A 80 -1.47 -0.72 15.24
CA GLY A 80 -0.04 -0.42 15.12
C GLY A 80 0.47 -0.32 13.68
N THR A 81 -0.38 -0.54 12.67
CA THR A 81 0.00 -0.30 11.27
C THR A 81 0.32 1.19 11.06
N PRO A 82 1.52 1.54 10.57
CA PRO A 82 1.92 2.93 10.41
C PRO A 82 1.08 3.64 9.33
N PRO A 83 0.74 4.92 9.51
CA PRO A 83 0.11 5.73 8.48
C PRO A 83 1.08 6.05 7.31
N SER A 84 0.51 6.41 6.16
CA SER A 84 1.22 6.83 4.93
C SER A 84 2.17 8.01 5.14
N LEU A 85 1.80 8.93 6.02
CA LEU A 85 2.67 10.01 6.48
C LEU A 85 3.09 9.66 7.91
N PRO A 86 4.40 9.54 8.19
CA PRO A 86 4.87 9.42 9.57
C PRO A 86 4.38 10.63 10.38
N LEU A 87 3.60 10.39 11.43
CA LEU A 87 3.27 11.45 12.38
C LEU A 87 4.53 11.76 13.20
N GLU A 88 5.03 12.98 13.11
CA GLU A 88 6.06 13.47 14.03
C GLU A 88 5.47 13.49 15.44
N ASN A 89 5.98 12.63 16.33
CA ASN A 89 5.75 12.85 17.75
C ASN A 89 6.54 14.10 18.18
N GLU A 90 6.11 14.82 19.22
CA GLU A 90 6.63 16.12 19.69
C GLU A 90 8.16 16.18 19.97
N ASN A 91 8.87 15.07 19.82
CA ASN A 91 10.32 14.91 20.02
C ASN A 91 11.12 14.58 18.74
N GLY A 92 10.53 14.65 17.54
CA GLY A 92 11.27 14.54 16.26
C GLY A 92 11.90 13.17 15.98
N LEU A 93 11.44 12.10 16.63
CA LEU A 93 11.89 10.73 16.36
C LEU A 93 10.87 10.04 15.46
N LEU A 94 11.22 9.88 14.18
CA LEU A 94 10.50 9.00 13.25
C LEU A 94 10.63 7.57 13.77
N PHE A 95 9.48 6.90 13.95
CA PHE A 95 9.30 5.51 14.36
C PHE A 95 10.40 4.92 15.25
N ALA A 96 10.09 4.69 16.53
CA ALA A 96 10.84 3.71 17.29
C ALA A 96 10.87 2.41 16.47
N GLN A 97 12.07 2.05 15.98
CA GLN A 97 12.36 0.67 15.65
C GLN A 97 12.01 -0.11 16.91
N GLN A 98 10.87 -0.80 16.89
CA GLN A 98 10.68 -1.90 17.81
C GLN A 98 11.61 -2.98 17.27
N ASP A 99 12.89 -2.86 17.65
CA ASP A 99 13.85 -3.94 17.57
C ASP A 99 13.19 -5.13 18.26
N ASP A 100 12.84 -6.15 17.48
CA ASP A 100 12.78 -7.52 17.94
C ASP A 100 14.16 -7.86 18.53
N LEU A 101 14.34 -7.52 19.80
CA LEU A 101 15.42 -8.01 20.64
C LEU A 101 15.03 -9.42 21.10
N LEU A 102 15.75 -10.39 20.54
CA LEU A 102 15.87 -11.79 20.96
C LEU A 102 15.88 -11.98 22.49
#